data_AF-A0A6G1Z821-F1
#
_entry.id   AF-A0A6G1Z821-F1
#
_cell.length_a   1.000
_cell.length_b   1.000
_cell.length_c   1.000
_cell.angle_alpha   90.00
_cell.angle_beta   90.00
_cell.angle_gamma   90.00
#
_symmetry.space_group_name_H-M   'P 1'
#
loop_
_entity.id
_entity.type
_entity.pdbx_description
1 polymer ?
#
loop_
_entity_poly.entity_id
_entity_poly.type
_entity_poly.pdbx_seq_one_letter_code
_entity_poly.pdbx_strand_id
1 'polypeptide(L)'
;MLYKRILELKQATSGITTNPTLDAFSGDECKMLDSFYNQDETVREKINNCLNLLEGLSIDYNVKYKSAYEEYNEAITYIELSDKFSTTRIPESSTKTPDFNIKRNDEDSPIDLYVEVKALSFLDGNLNYIQAQKDSLKANLSIEKQQRSGRRIASAETIISPFSKNGKSPNFREVIEIYIEKIQNNIKEGQFQLGDTVLLIDLKQLLPPNNWYESGLAIYQERMYQSMVSGTLWHTAFGQIGDMIFAPIKFEGEFNVDSKLEKNGILIDYPFIKGLIFAVYENFQERRYLGFYRHNEQAGQIADFISGFCNFYNDDKNTNAFRVLQK
;
A
#
# COMPACT_ATOMS: atom_id res chain seq x y z
N MET A 1 -6.46 -23.61 -1.07
CA MET A 1 -6.37 -23.72 -2.54
C MET A 1 -5.64 -22.53 -3.16
N LEU A 2 -5.89 -21.30 -2.69
CA LEU A 2 -5.25 -20.09 -3.20
C LEU A 2 -3.74 -20.14 -2.94
N TYR A 3 -3.33 -20.52 -1.73
CA TYR A 3 -1.91 -20.66 -1.39
C TYR A 3 -1.18 -21.58 -2.37
N LYS A 4 -1.77 -22.75 -2.65
CA LYS A 4 -1.19 -23.73 -3.57
C LYS A 4 -1.02 -23.14 -4.98
N ARG A 5 -2.04 -22.47 -5.51
CA ARG A 5 -1.99 -21.87 -6.85
C ARG A 5 -0.95 -20.74 -6.94
N ILE A 6 -0.90 -19.85 -5.96
CA ILE A 6 0.10 -18.79 -5.90
C ILE A 6 1.51 -19.38 -5.79
N LEU A 7 1.69 -20.41 -4.95
CA LEU A 7 2.98 -21.09 -4.79
C LEU A 7 3.44 -21.73 -6.11
N GLU A 8 2.56 -22.43 -6.83
CA GLU A 8 2.85 -23.00 -8.14
C GLU A 8 3.33 -21.94 -9.14
N LEU A 9 2.65 -20.79 -9.19
CA LEU A 9 3.01 -19.68 -10.07
C LEU A 9 4.36 -19.05 -9.69
N LYS A 10 4.62 -18.84 -8.40
CA LYS A 10 5.92 -18.35 -7.90
C LYS A 10 7.05 -19.34 -8.17
N GLN A 11 6.80 -20.64 -8.03
CA GLN A 11 7.77 -21.68 -8.34
C GLN A 11 8.08 -21.71 -9.84
N ALA A 12 7.09 -21.47 -10.70
CA ALA A 12 7.29 -21.40 -12.14
C ALA A 12 8.17 -20.21 -12.57
N THR A 13 8.18 -19.10 -11.81
CA THR A 13 9.08 -17.96 -12.07
C THR A 13 10.47 -18.13 -11.45
N SER A 14 10.59 -18.93 -10.39
CA SER A 14 11.84 -19.10 -9.62
C SER A 14 13.03 -19.53 -10.51
N GLY A 15 14.14 -18.80 -10.40
CA GLY A 15 15.36 -19.03 -11.18
C GLY A 15 15.28 -18.61 -12.66
N ILE A 16 14.10 -18.20 -13.14
CA ILE A 16 13.90 -17.72 -14.52
C ILE A 16 13.73 -16.20 -14.52
N THR A 17 12.81 -15.68 -13.72
CA THR A 17 12.47 -14.25 -13.66
C THR A 17 11.74 -13.90 -12.36
N THR A 18 11.51 -12.62 -12.08
CA THR A 18 10.58 -12.14 -11.04
C THR A 18 9.24 -11.73 -11.65
N ASN A 19 8.18 -11.79 -10.86
CA ASN A 19 6.87 -11.21 -11.21
C ASN A 19 6.37 -10.39 -10.01
N PRO A 20 6.58 -9.06 -10.01
CA PRO A 20 6.34 -8.24 -8.82
C PRO A 20 4.90 -8.28 -8.29
N THR A 21 3.90 -8.53 -9.15
CA THR A 21 2.51 -8.69 -8.68
C THR A 21 2.31 -10.03 -7.99
N LEU A 22 2.88 -11.11 -8.50
CA LEU A 22 2.86 -12.41 -7.81
C LEU A 22 3.62 -12.34 -6.50
N ASP A 23 4.79 -11.68 -6.49
CA ASP A 23 5.63 -11.53 -5.31
C ASP A 23 4.92 -10.79 -4.17
N ALA A 24 3.97 -9.91 -4.51
CA ALA A 24 3.14 -9.18 -3.55
C ALA A 24 2.17 -10.07 -2.74
N PHE A 25 1.76 -11.24 -3.24
CA PHE A 25 0.94 -12.17 -2.47
C PHE A 25 1.76 -12.79 -1.33
N SER A 26 1.34 -12.60 -0.08
CA SER A 26 1.98 -13.25 1.07
C SER A 26 1.51 -14.71 1.17
N GLY A 27 2.47 -15.61 1.38
CA GLY A 27 2.17 -17.02 1.54
C GLY A 27 1.35 -17.31 2.79
N ASP A 28 1.61 -16.60 3.88
CA ASP A 28 0.91 -16.81 5.15
C ASP A 28 -0.49 -16.20 5.14
N GLU A 29 -0.67 -15.03 4.52
CA GLU A 29 -1.97 -14.43 4.26
C GLU A 29 -2.82 -15.34 3.34
N CYS A 30 -2.23 -15.94 2.30
CA CYS A 30 -2.92 -16.92 1.47
C CYS A 30 -3.37 -18.17 2.25
N LYS A 31 -2.55 -18.68 3.18
CA LYS A 31 -2.93 -19.80 4.06
C LYS A 31 -4.04 -19.41 5.02
N MET A 32 -3.98 -18.19 5.55
CA MET A 32 -5.04 -17.64 6.41
C MET A 32 -6.37 -17.61 5.64
N LEU A 33 -6.41 -17.00 4.44
CA LEU A 33 -7.59 -17.00 3.59
C LEU A 33 -8.14 -18.40 3.31
N ASP A 34 -7.26 -19.34 2.94
CA ASP A 34 -7.63 -20.73 2.70
C ASP A 34 -8.29 -21.38 3.94
N SER A 35 -7.90 -20.99 5.16
CA SER A 35 -8.50 -21.49 6.41
C SER A 35 -9.93 -20.98 6.65
N PHE A 36 -10.24 -19.76 6.17
CA PHE A 36 -11.58 -19.14 6.27
C PHE A 36 -12.52 -19.52 5.12
N TYR A 37 -12.03 -20.19 4.07
CA TYR A 37 -12.79 -20.48 2.85
C TYR A 37 -14.14 -21.18 3.07
N ASN A 38 -14.24 -22.11 4.03
CA ASN A 38 -15.50 -22.81 4.34
C ASN A 38 -16.30 -22.15 5.48
N GLN A 39 -15.78 -21.09 6.08
CA GLN A 39 -16.33 -20.46 7.28
C GLN A 39 -17.00 -19.12 6.98
N ASP A 40 -16.50 -18.38 5.99
CA ASP A 40 -16.99 -17.05 5.63
C ASP A 40 -17.30 -16.95 4.13
N GLU A 41 -18.53 -16.54 3.81
CA GLU A 41 -19.01 -16.44 2.43
C GLU A 41 -18.30 -15.35 1.62
N THR A 42 -18.01 -14.20 2.24
CA THR A 42 -17.29 -13.10 1.61
C THR A 42 -15.88 -13.54 1.22
N VAL A 43 -15.17 -14.18 2.16
CA VAL A 43 -13.81 -14.69 1.91
C VAL A 43 -13.82 -15.74 0.80
N ARG A 44 -14.79 -16.65 0.83
CA ARG A 44 -14.97 -17.68 -0.20
C ARG A 44 -15.18 -17.09 -1.59
N GLU A 45 -16.05 -16.09 -1.72
CA GLU A 45 -16.30 -15.39 -2.99
C GLU A 45 -15.02 -14.75 -3.52
N LYS A 46 -14.30 -13.99 -2.69
CA LYS A 46 -13.05 -13.32 -3.06
C LYS A 46 -11.96 -14.30 -3.48
N ILE A 47 -11.80 -15.42 -2.77
CA ILE A 47 -10.86 -16.48 -3.16
C ILE A 47 -11.22 -17.07 -4.52
N ASN A 48 -12.50 -17.36 -4.77
CA ASN A 48 -12.94 -17.91 -6.05
C ASN A 48 -12.72 -16.93 -7.21
N ASN A 49 -13.03 -15.64 -7.02
CA ASN A 49 -12.74 -14.60 -8.01
C ASN A 49 -11.24 -14.52 -8.31
N CYS A 50 -10.41 -14.53 -7.28
CA CYS A 50 -8.95 -14.54 -7.42
C CYS A 50 -8.47 -15.75 -8.24
N LEU A 51 -8.94 -16.96 -7.93
CA LEU A 51 -8.57 -18.19 -8.64
C LEU A 51 -9.01 -18.17 -10.11
N ASN A 52 -10.22 -17.70 -10.39
CA ASN A 52 -10.74 -17.56 -11.75
C ASN A 52 -9.89 -16.58 -12.57
N LEU A 53 -9.43 -15.49 -11.97
CA LEU A 53 -8.53 -14.54 -12.62
C LEU A 53 -7.14 -15.14 -12.89
N LEU A 54 -6.68 -16.05 -12.03
CA LEU A 54 -5.40 -16.74 -12.15
C LEU A 54 -5.43 -17.99 -13.04
N GLU A 55 -6.61 -18.40 -13.51
CA GLU A 55 -6.79 -19.59 -14.35
C GLU A 55 -6.09 -19.43 -15.69
N GLY A 56 -5.32 -20.46 -16.08
CA GLY A 56 -4.60 -20.49 -17.35
C GLY A 56 -3.41 -19.52 -17.46
N LEU A 57 -3.13 -18.72 -16.43
CA LEU A 57 -1.97 -17.83 -16.44
C LEU A 57 -0.65 -18.61 -16.31
N SER A 58 0.36 -18.14 -17.05
CA SER A 58 1.73 -18.66 -17.10
C SER A 58 2.72 -17.69 -16.43
N ILE A 59 4.02 -17.90 -16.61
CA ILE A 59 5.05 -17.07 -15.95
C ILE A 59 5.01 -15.60 -16.38
N ASP A 60 4.55 -15.29 -17.60
CA ASP A 60 4.58 -13.93 -18.16
C ASP A 60 3.58 -13.01 -17.48
N TYR A 61 3.94 -11.74 -17.34
CA TYR A 61 3.02 -10.74 -16.81
C TYR A 61 1.70 -10.69 -17.58
N ASN A 62 0.60 -10.70 -16.84
CA ASN A 62 -0.75 -10.53 -17.34
C ASN A 62 -1.50 -9.52 -16.44
N VAL A 63 -2.30 -8.65 -17.04
CA VAL A 63 -3.11 -7.66 -16.30
C VAL A 63 -4.04 -8.31 -15.27
N LYS A 64 -4.47 -9.56 -15.52
CA LYS A 64 -5.29 -10.33 -14.58
C LYS A 64 -4.60 -10.59 -13.24
N TYR A 65 -3.26 -10.57 -13.17
CA TYR A 65 -2.56 -10.64 -11.88
C TYR A 65 -2.90 -9.47 -10.97
N LYS A 66 -3.04 -8.27 -11.55
CA LYS A 66 -3.40 -7.08 -10.80
C LYS A 66 -4.81 -7.21 -10.23
N SER A 67 -5.77 -7.60 -11.06
CA SER A 67 -7.15 -7.83 -10.61
C SER A 67 -7.23 -8.95 -9.56
N ALA A 68 -6.46 -10.03 -9.73
CA ALA A 68 -6.39 -11.10 -8.74
C ALA A 68 -5.82 -10.60 -7.40
N TYR A 69 -4.85 -9.68 -7.44
CA TYR A 69 -4.31 -9.06 -6.24
C TYR A 69 -5.31 -8.12 -5.56
N GLU A 70 -6.12 -7.39 -6.32
CA GLU A 70 -7.18 -6.53 -5.77
C GLU A 70 -8.20 -7.37 -4.98
N GLU A 71 -8.68 -8.48 -5.52
CA GLU A 71 -9.57 -9.43 -4.82
C GLU A 71 -8.93 -10.00 -3.54
N TYR A 72 -7.66 -10.39 -3.63
CA TYR A 72 -6.89 -10.88 -2.50
C TYR A 72 -6.74 -9.82 -1.40
N ASN A 73 -6.39 -8.59 -1.79
CA ASN A 73 -6.16 -7.48 -0.88
C ASN A 73 -7.44 -7.11 -0.12
N GLU A 74 -8.57 -7.05 -0.82
CA GLU A 74 -9.87 -6.81 -0.20
C GLU A 74 -10.24 -7.93 0.78
N ALA A 75 -9.96 -9.20 0.45
CA ALA A 75 -10.24 -10.32 1.34
C ALA A 75 -9.42 -10.27 2.65
N ILE A 76 -8.13 -9.93 2.56
CA ILE A 76 -7.29 -9.77 3.76
C ILE A 76 -7.77 -8.59 4.59
N THR A 77 -8.04 -7.44 3.95
CA THR A 77 -8.54 -6.25 4.66
C THR A 77 -9.88 -6.52 5.33
N TYR A 78 -10.79 -7.28 4.70
CA TYR A 78 -12.05 -7.70 5.31
C TYR A 78 -11.82 -8.51 6.59
N ILE A 79 -10.92 -9.50 6.58
CA ILE A 79 -10.62 -10.32 7.76
C ILE A 79 -10.04 -9.45 8.88
N GLU A 80 -9.07 -8.58 8.57
CA GLU A 80 -8.41 -7.73 9.57
C GLU A 80 -9.37 -6.68 10.17
N LEU A 81 -10.31 -6.16 9.38
CA LEU A 81 -11.39 -5.30 9.89
C LEU A 81 -12.36 -6.11 10.76
N SER A 82 -12.73 -7.31 10.33
CA SER A 82 -13.67 -8.19 11.04
C SER A 82 -13.15 -8.69 12.38
N ASP A 83 -11.83 -8.77 12.56
CA ASP A 83 -11.20 -9.11 13.83
C ASP A 83 -11.45 -8.06 14.92
N LYS A 84 -11.68 -6.80 14.51
CA LYS A 84 -11.82 -5.65 15.43
C LYS A 84 -13.21 -5.02 15.45
N PHE A 85 -13.97 -5.18 14.38
CA PHE A 85 -15.26 -4.51 14.18
C PHE A 85 -16.27 -5.44 13.52
N SER A 86 -17.56 -5.14 13.69
CA SER A 86 -18.60 -5.79 12.89
C SER A 86 -18.51 -5.25 11.47
N THR A 87 -18.00 -6.06 10.55
CA THR A 87 -17.70 -5.66 9.17
C THR A 87 -18.63 -6.38 8.22
N THR A 88 -19.26 -5.63 7.31
CA THR A 88 -20.14 -6.19 6.27
C THR A 88 -19.66 -5.73 4.90
N ARG A 89 -19.49 -6.68 3.96
CA ARG A 89 -19.23 -6.34 2.55
C ARG A 89 -20.48 -5.75 1.91
N ILE A 90 -20.29 -4.68 1.15
CA ILE A 90 -21.32 -4.10 0.31
C ILE A 90 -21.19 -4.71 -1.09
N PRO A 91 -22.23 -5.42 -1.60
CA PRO A 91 -22.17 -6.00 -2.93
C PRO A 91 -22.02 -4.94 -4.01
N GLU A 92 -21.26 -5.26 -5.05
CA GLU A 92 -21.15 -4.39 -6.22
C GLU A 92 -22.52 -4.23 -6.91
N SER A 93 -22.82 -3.01 -7.34
CA SER A 93 -24.06 -2.68 -8.03
C SER A 93 -23.81 -1.68 -9.17
N SER A 94 -24.87 -1.30 -9.88
CA SER A 94 -24.79 -0.24 -10.90
C SER A 94 -24.39 1.11 -10.30
N THR A 95 -24.71 1.34 -9.03
CA THR A 95 -24.25 2.48 -8.24
C THR A 95 -22.87 2.21 -7.66
N LYS A 96 -21.98 3.20 -7.73
CA LYS A 96 -20.66 3.12 -7.09
C LYS A 96 -20.84 3.21 -5.58
N THR A 97 -20.44 2.17 -4.86
CA THR A 97 -20.54 2.06 -3.41
C THR A 97 -19.14 1.86 -2.81
N PRO A 98 -18.95 2.17 -1.52
CA PRO A 98 -17.80 1.72 -0.77
C PRO A 98 -17.78 0.18 -0.65
N ASP A 99 -16.62 -0.40 -0.37
CA ASP A 99 -16.44 -1.85 -0.27
C ASP A 99 -17.05 -2.45 1.02
N PHE A 100 -16.91 -1.75 2.15
CA PHE A 100 -17.33 -2.24 3.46
C PHE A 100 -18.14 -1.22 4.27
N ASN A 101 -19.07 -1.71 5.07
CA ASN A 101 -19.67 -0.98 6.20
C ASN A 101 -19.09 -1.54 7.51
N ILE A 102 -18.71 -0.65 8.41
CA ILE A 102 -18.07 -0.94 9.69
C ILE A 102 -18.97 -0.45 10.82
N LYS A 103 -19.28 -1.36 11.75
CA LYS A 103 -20.07 -1.06 12.94
C LYS A 103 -19.37 -1.47 14.22
N ARG A 104 -19.52 -0.63 15.25
CA ARG A 104 -19.22 -0.96 16.64
C ARG A 104 -20.29 -0.30 17.51
N ASN A 105 -21.07 -1.13 18.19
CA ASN A 105 -22.07 -0.66 19.14
C ASN A 105 -21.40 -0.55 20.51
N ASP A 106 -20.72 0.56 20.74
CA ASP A 106 -20.27 0.99 22.06
C ASP A 106 -21.18 2.15 22.50
N GLU A 107 -21.65 2.13 23.76
CA GLU A 107 -22.57 3.16 24.28
C GLU A 107 -21.92 4.55 24.31
N ASP A 108 -20.59 4.60 24.50
CA ASP A 108 -19.85 5.85 24.63
C ASP A 108 -19.21 6.32 23.30
N SER A 109 -19.03 5.41 22.33
CA SER A 109 -18.34 5.68 21.06
C SER A 109 -18.87 4.75 19.93
N PRO A 110 -20.11 4.98 19.45
CA PRO A 110 -20.65 4.20 18.36
C PRO A 110 -19.91 4.51 17.05
N ILE A 111 -19.62 3.46 16.30
CA ILE A 111 -19.05 3.56 14.94
C ILE A 111 -20.12 3.04 13.97
N ASP A 112 -20.46 3.84 12.96
CA ASP A 112 -21.18 3.41 11.75
C ASP A 112 -20.64 4.22 10.56
N LEU A 113 -19.67 3.63 9.87
CA LEU A 113 -18.96 4.27 8.76
C LEU A 113 -18.66 3.28 7.65
N TYR A 114 -18.10 3.78 6.56
CA TYR A 114 -17.72 2.99 5.41
C TYR A 114 -16.22 2.97 5.18
N VAL A 115 -15.73 1.89 4.58
CA VAL A 115 -14.34 1.76 4.14
C VAL A 115 -14.30 1.43 2.66
N GLU A 116 -13.55 2.24 1.92
CA GLU A 116 -13.22 2.00 0.52
C GLU A 116 -11.75 1.55 0.43
N VAL A 117 -11.49 0.44 -0.27
CA VAL A 117 -10.16 -0.16 -0.37
C VAL A 117 -9.60 -0.01 -1.77
N LYS A 118 -8.33 0.38 -1.87
CA LYS A 118 -7.59 0.42 -3.15
C LYS A 118 -6.19 -0.12 -2.99
N ALA A 119 -5.73 -0.89 -3.96
CA ALA A 119 -4.33 -1.31 -4.06
C ALA A 119 -3.59 -0.50 -5.12
N LEU A 120 -2.54 0.22 -4.74
CA LEU A 120 -1.75 0.99 -5.69
C LEU A 120 -0.75 0.08 -6.42
N SER A 121 -0.92 -0.02 -7.73
CA SER A 121 0.04 -0.68 -8.62
C SER A 121 1.23 0.23 -8.96
N PHE A 122 2.26 -0.31 -9.62
CA PHE A 122 3.41 0.46 -10.13
C PHE A 122 2.97 1.71 -10.94
N LEU A 123 3.85 2.71 -10.98
CA LEU A 123 3.77 3.84 -11.92
C LEU A 123 3.91 3.33 -13.37
N ASP A 124 3.37 4.05 -14.35
CA ASP A 124 3.27 3.63 -15.77
C ASP A 124 2.59 2.25 -16.01
N GLY A 125 1.88 1.74 -14.99
CA GLY A 125 1.04 0.55 -15.08
C GLY A 125 1.81 -0.69 -15.52
N ASN A 126 1.29 -1.37 -16.54
CA ASN A 126 1.77 -2.68 -17.00
C ASN A 126 3.21 -2.65 -17.53
N LEU A 127 3.68 -1.51 -18.04
CA LEU A 127 5.01 -1.39 -18.66
C LEU A 127 6.13 -1.65 -17.65
N ASN A 128 6.03 -1.09 -16.45
CA ASN A 128 7.05 -1.27 -15.42
C ASN A 128 7.09 -2.70 -14.87
N TYR A 129 5.95 -3.41 -14.81
CA TYR A 129 5.93 -4.83 -14.46
C TYR A 129 6.63 -5.69 -15.52
N ILE A 130 6.33 -5.47 -16.79
CA ILE A 130 6.96 -6.18 -17.91
C ILE A 130 8.47 -5.90 -17.94
N GLN A 131 8.87 -4.65 -17.70
CA GLN A 131 10.27 -4.26 -17.68
C GLN A 131 11.03 -4.93 -16.52
N ALA A 132 10.47 -4.93 -15.31
CA ALA A 132 11.04 -5.63 -14.16
C ALA A 132 11.24 -7.12 -14.44
N GLN A 133 10.26 -7.77 -15.07
CA GLN A 133 10.36 -9.17 -15.48
C GLN A 133 11.47 -9.38 -16.53
N LYS A 134 11.54 -8.56 -17.58
CA LYS A 134 12.59 -8.65 -18.60
C LYS A 134 14.00 -8.47 -18.02
N ASP A 135 14.18 -7.54 -17.09
CA ASP A 135 15.49 -7.28 -16.50
C ASP A 135 15.91 -8.39 -15.55
N SER A 136 14.97 -8.99 -14.82
CA SER A 136 15.23 -10.20 -14.03
C SER A 136 15.64 -11.39 -14.89
N LEU A 137 14.95 -11.62 -16.02
CA LEU A 137 15.33 -12.67 -16.97
C LEU A 137 16.77 -12.47 -17.50
N LYS A 138 17.13 -11.24 -17.90
CA LYS A 138 18.49 -10.92 -18.36
C LYS A 138 19.54 -11.17 -17.27
N ALA A 139 19.23 -10.83 -16.03
CA ALA A 139 20.12 -11.06 -14.90
C ALA A 139 20.37 -12.56 -14.68
N ASN A 140 19.33 -13.39 -14.72
CA ASN A 140 19.47 -14.84 -14.59
C ASN A 140 20.26 -15.45 -15.76
N LEU A 141 20.03 -15.00 -17.00
CA LEU A 141 20.85 -15.40 -18.15
C LEU A 141 22.33 -15.00 -18.00
N SER A 142 22.60 -13.83 -17.41
CA SER A 142 23.96 -13.39 -17.10
C SER A 142 24.62 -14.28 -16.05
N ILE A 143 23.91 -14.65 -15.00
CA ILE A 143 24.39 -15.59 -13.96
C ILE A 143 24.71 -16.95 -14.58
N GLU A 144 23.81 -17.51 -15.38
CA GLU A 144 24.05 -18.79 -16.06
C GLU A 144 25.28 -18.74 -16.95
N LYS A 145 25.45 -17.67 -17.74
CA LYS A 145 26.62 -17.50 -18.61
C LYS A 145 27.91 -17.46 -17.79
N GLN A 146 27.91 -16.77 -16.65
CA GLN A 146 29.05 -16.71 -15.75
C GLN A 146 29.40 -18.08 -15.18
N GLN A 147 28.40 -18.85 -14.73
CA GLN A 147 28.58 -20.22 -14.24
C GLN A 147 29.15 -21.15 -15.32
N ARG A 148 28.60 -21.11 -16.55
CA ARG A 148 29.11 -21.90 -17.68
C ARG A 148 30.55 -21.53 -18.07
N SER A 149 30.96 -20.28 -17.82
CA SER A 149 32.34 -19.83 -18.03
C SER A 149 33.31 -20.20 -16.89
N GLY A 150 32.87 -20.97 -15.90
CA GLY A 150 33.71 -21.45 -14.80
C GLY A 150 33.98 -20.41 -13.70
N ARG A 151 33.22 -19.30 -13.65
CA ARG A 151 33.35 -18.34 -12.55
C ARG A 151 32.93 -18.98 -11.23
N ARG A 152 33.79 -18.85 -10.21
CA ARG A 152 33.52 -19.37 -8.85
C ARG A 152 32.36 -18.64 -8.15
N ILE A 153 32.17 -17.37 -8.47
CA ILE A 153 31.06 -16.54 -7.99
C ILE A 153 30.40 -15.92 -9.22
N ALA A 154 29.09 -16.08 -9.33
CA ALA A 154 28.26 -15.47 -10.36
C ALA A 154 27.24 -14.57 -9.68
N SER A 155 27.15 -13.32 -10.13
CA SER A 155 26.20 -12.33 -9.62
C SER A 155 25.67 -11.47 -10.76
N ALA A 156 24.46 -10.96 -10.60
CA ALA A 156 23.86 -9.94 -11.44
C ALA A 156 23.01 -9.04 -10.56
N GLU A 157 22.77 -7.82 -11.01
CA GLU A 157 21.94 -6.83 -10.31
C GLU A 157 20.65 -6.60 -11.10
N THR A 158 19.54 -6.46 -10.38
CA THR A 158 18.22 -6.12 -10.94
C THR A 158 17.65 -4.98 -10.11
N ILE A 159 17.22 -3.92 -10.78
CA ILE A 159 16.58 -2.78 -10.11
C ILE A 159 15.08 -2.86 -10.38
N ILE A 160 14.30 -2.98 -9.31
CA ILE A 160 12.85 -2.82 -9.37
C ILE A 160 12.54 -1.41 -8.87
N SER A 161 12.01 -0.55 -9.74
CA SER A 161 11.70 0.84 -9.41
C SER A 161 10.22 1.15 -9.67
N PRO A 162 9.32 0.86 -8.71
CA PRO A 162 7.87 1.03 -8.87
C PRO A 162 7.44 2.47 -9.13
N PHE A 163 8.26 3.43 -8.70
CA PHE A 163 8.03 4.86 -8.91
C PHE A 163 8.71 5.42 -10.16
N SER A 164 9.46 4.60 -10.92
CA SER A 164 10.17 5.13 -12.09
C SER A 164 9.17 5.55 -13.16
N LYS A 165 9.38 6.76 -13.71
CA LYS A 165 8.63 7.29 -14.84
C LYS A 165 9.59 7.49 -15.99
N ASN A 166 9.32 6.87 -17.15
CA ASN A 166 10.22 6.94 -18.31
C ASN A 166 11.69 6.58 -17.97
N GLY A 167 11.91 5.61 -17.09
CA GLY A 167 13.25 5.16 -16.67
C GLY A 167 14.00 6.11 -15.73
N LYS A 168 13.37 7.17 -15.22
CA LYS A 168 13.95 8.07 -14.20
C LYS A 168 13.37 7.76 -12.83
N SER A 169 14.24 7.61 -11.83
CA SER A 169 13.84 7.51 -10.43
C SER A 169 13.44 8.89 -9.90
N PRO A 170 12.33 8.99 -9.16
CA PRO A 170 11.89 10.26 -8.60
C PRO A 170 12.79 10.72 -7.46
N ASN A 171 12.81 12.03 -7.21
CA ASN A 171 13.28 12.61 -5.95
C ASN A 171 12.25 12.41 -4.82
N PHE A 172 12.57 12.87 -3.61
CA PHE A 172 11.79 12.57 -2.42
C PHE A 172 10.42 13.27 -2.45
N ARG A 173 10.37 14.53 -2.91
CA ARG A 173 9.12 15.26 -3.15
C ARG A 173 8.26 14.55 -4.21
N GLU A 174 8.86 14.13 -5.33
CA GLU A 174 8.17 13.45 -6.42
C GLU A 174 7.52 12.13 -5.96
N VAL A 175 8.13 11.40 -5.01
CA VAL A 175 7.51 10.20 -4.41
C VAL A 175 6.19 10.54 -3.71
N ILE A 176 6.15 11.61 -2.92
CA ILE A 176 4.91 12.09 -2.25
C ILE A 176 3.85 12.40 -3.31
N GLU A 177 4.23 13.14 -4.34
CA GLU A 177 3.31 13.55 -5.40
C GLU A 177 2.84 12.38 -6.26
N ILE A 178 3.68 11.37 -6.49
CA ILE A 178 3.27 10.13 -7.15
C ILE A 178 2.23 9.39 -6.31
N TYR A 179 2.39 9.29 -4.99
CA TYR A 179 1.35 8.72 -4.14
C TYR A 179 0.04 9.51 -4.28
N ILE A 180 0.09 10.84 -4.19
CA ILE A 180 -1.07 11.71 -4.36
C ILE A 180 -1.74 11.43 -5.72
N GLU A 181 -1.01 11.49 -6.84
CA GLU A 181 -1.54 11.24 -8.18
C GLU A 181 -2.17 9.85 -8.31
N LYS A 182 -1.51 8.83 -7.76
CA LYS A 182 -1.98 7.43 -7.85
C LYS A 182 -3.26 7.25 -7.06
N ILE A 183 -3.38 7.85 -5.88
CA ILE A 183 -4.61 7.81 -5.09
C ILE A 183 -5.71 8.59 -5.80
N GLN A 184 -5.44 9.82 -6.24
CA GLN A 184 -6.38 10.67 -6.98
C GLN A 184 -7.01 9.96 -8.17
N ASN A 185 -6.21 9.27 -8.98
CA ASN A 185 -6.68 8.52 -10.15
C ASN A 185 -7.61 7.33 -9.80
N ASN A 186 -7.64 6.90 -8.54
CA ASN A 186 -8.51 5.81 -8.07
C ASN A 186 -9.75 6.30 -7.32
N ILE A 187 -9.85 7.59 -6.99
CA ILE A 187 -11.02 8.14 -6.30
C ILE A 187 -12.20 8.23 -7.26
N LYS A 188 -13.32 7.60 -6.89
CA LYS A 188 -14.62 7.78 -7.55
C LYS A 188 -15.60 8.29 -6.52
N GLU A 189 -16.02 9.55 -6.66
CA GLU A 189 -16.82 10.27 -5.66
C GLU A 189 -18.09 9.53 -5.22
N GLY A 190 -18.74 8.77 -6.12
CA GLY A 190 -19.91 7.94 -5.78
C GLY A 190 -19.68 6.96 -4.62
N GLN A 191 -18.45 6.46 -4.45
CA GLN A 191 -18.09 5.52 -3.37
C GLN A 191 -18.04 6.18 -1.98
N PHE A 192 -18.20 7.50 -1.91
CA PHE A 192 -18.13 8.29 -0.67
C PHE A 192 -19.47 8.98 -0.34
N GLN A 193 -20.57 8.56 -0.96
CA GLN A 193 -21.89 9.20 -0.82
C GLN A 193 -22.81 8.53 0.21
N LEU A 194 -22.50 7.32 0.69
CA LEU A 194 -23.36 6.57 1.61
C LEU A 194 -23.26 7.03 3.08
N GLY A 195 -22.25 7.82 3.42
CA GLY A 195 -22.00 8.32 4.77
C GLY A 195 -20.53 8.68 4.95
N ASP A 196 -20.07 8.75 6.19
CA ASP A 196 -18.66 8.97 6.47
C ASP A 196 -17.83 7.79 5.96
N THR A 197 -16.88 8.07 5.06
CA THR A 197 -16.06 7.03 4.42
C THR A 197 -14.58 7.27 4.64
N VAL A 198 -13.87 6.21 5.06
CA VAL A 198 -12.42 6.15 5.17
C VAL A 198 -11.85 5.44 3.94
N LEU A 199 -10.83 6.04 3.32
CA LEU A 199 -10.10 5.43 2.21
C LEU A 199 -8.91 4.63 2.76
N LEU A 200 -8.82 3.35 2.43
CA LEU A 200 -7.71 2.47 2.78
C LEU A 200 -6.89 2.12 1.54
N ILE A 201 -5.61 2.45 1.57
CA ILE A 201 -4.68 2.33 0.46
C ILE A 201 -3.62 1.28 0.77
N ASP A 202 -3.61 0.19 0.00
CA ASP A 202 -2.56 -0.82 0.03
C ASP A 202 -1.35 -0.40 -0.81
N LEU A 203 -0.18 -0.35 -0.17
CA LEU A 203 1.08 0.08 -0.79
C LEU A 203 2.02 -1.09 -1.13
N LYS A 204 1.61 -2.35 -1.00
CA LYS A 204 2.50 -3.51 -1.19
C LYS A 204 3.24 -3.47 -2.52
N GLN A 205 2.51 -3.17 -3.59
CA GLN A 205 3.07 -3.16 -4.94
C GLN A 205 3.80 -1.85 -5.24
N LEU A 206 3.43 -0.72 -4.64
CA LEU A 206 4.11 0.56 -4.89
C LEU A 206 5.35 0.75 -3.99
N LEU A 207 5.71 -0.23 -3.16
CA LEU A 207 6.73 -0.20 -2.11
C LEU A 207 6.48 0.93 -1.07
N PRO A 208 6.15 0.57 0.19
CA PRO A 208 5.98 1.57 1.25
C PRO A 208 7.33 2.20 1.64
N PRO A 209 7.33 3.37 2.32
CA PRO A 209 8.54 3.92 2.91
C PRO A 209 9.18 2.93 3.89
N ASN A 210 10.51 2.77 3.85
CA ASN A 210 11.24 1.88 4.75
C ASN A 210 11.07 2.26 6.24
N ASN A 211 10.81 3.52 6.49
CA ASN A 211 10.53 4.13 7.79
C ASN A 211 9.02 4.38 7.95
N TRP A 212 8.22 3.33 7.75
CA TRP A 212 6.76 3.45 7.66
C TRP A 212 6.15 4.22 8.85
N TYR A 213 6.71 4.04 10.05
CA TYR A 213 6.23 4.67 11.27
C TYR A 213 6.54 6.17 11.30
N GLU A 214 7.79 6.56 11.04
CA GLU A 214 8.21 7.97 10.97
C GLU A 214 7.61 8.71 9.76
N SER A 215 7.27 7.99 8.68
CA SER A 215 6.59 8.57 7.52
C SER A 215 5.21 9.15 7.84
N GLY A 216 4.64 8.79 8.99
CA GLY A 216 3.40 9.32 9.54
C GLY A 216 3.52 10.63 10.30
N LEU A 217 4.71 11.21 10.41
CA LEU A 217 4.95 12.50 11.03
C LEU A 217 5.08 13.60 9.99
N ALA A 218 4.73 14.84 10.32
CA ALA A 218 5.01 15.96 9.44
C ALA A 218 6.51 16.06 9.15
N ILE A 219 7.33 16.12 10.19
CA ILE A 219 8.79 16.07 10.12
C ILE A 219 9.29 15.16 11.24
N TYR A 220 10.36 14.41 10.99
CA TYR A 220 11.03 13.57 11.98
C TYR A 220 12.55 13.68 11.84
N GLN A 221 13.27 13.32 12.89
CA GLN A 221 14.72 13.22 12.87
C GLN A 221 15.13 11.80 12.45
N GLU A 222 15.83 11.66 11.32
CA GLU A 222 16.30 10.34 10.87
C GLU A 222 17.53 9.88 11.68
N ARG A 223 17.74 8.56 11.76
CA ARG A 223 18.66 7.97 12.74
C ARG A 223 20.14 8.06 12.35
N MET A 224 20.46 8.03 11.07
CA MET A 224 21.82 7.88 10.56
C MET A 224 22.62 9.17 10.68
N TYR A 225 22.09 10.29 10.21
CA TYR A 225 22.76 11.59 10.24
C TYR A 225 22.04 12.61 11.13
N GLN A 226 20.97 12.22 11.82
CA GLN A 226 20.21 13.10 12.71
C GLN A 226 19.63 14.31 11.98
N SER A 227 19.45 14.20 10.67
CA SER A 227 18.86 15.24 9.82
C SER A 227 17.33 15.25 9.95
N MET A 228 16.72 16.42 9.76
CA MET A 228 15.27 16.54 9.73
C MET A 228 14.76 16.12 8.35
N VAL A 229 13.76 15.23 8.32
CA VAL A 229 13.18 14.68 7.09
C VAL A 229 11.67 14.79 7.15
N SER A 230 11.05 15.13 6.03
CA SER A 230 9.59 15.19 5.90
C SER A 230 9.00 13.77 5.88
N GLY A 231 7.91 13.52 6.61
CA GLY A 231 7.22 12.23 6.50
C GLY A 231 6.40 12.12 5.23
N THR A 232 6.70 11.11 4.41
CA THR A 232 6.14 10.93 3.08
C THR A 232 4.62 10.72 3.10
N LEU A 233 4.11 9.89 4.01
CA LEU A 233 2.68 9.56 4.08
C LEU A 233 1.88 10.65 4.78
N TRP A 234 2.45 11.36 5.76
CA TRP A 234 1.81 12.54 6.35
C TRP A 234 1.60 13.64 5.30
N HIS A 235 2.62 13.95 4.48
CA HIS A 235 2.48 14.93 3.41
C HIS A 235 1.58 14.43 2.27
N THR A 236 1.52 13.13 2.01
CA THR A 236 0.52 12.56 1.09
C THR A 236 -0.92 12.81 1.58
N ALA A 237 -1.13 12.79 2.90
CA ALA A 237 -2.44 13.05 3.50
C ALA A 237 -2.75 14.56 3.62
N PHE A 238 -1.82 15.37 4.11
CA PHE A 238 -2.07 16.74 4.59
C PHE A 238 -1.17 17.83 3.98
N GLY A 239 -0.18 17.46 3.16
CA GLY A 239 0.73 18.43 2.56
C GLY A 239 -0.02 19.48 1.76
N GLN A 240 0.52 20.69 1.69
CA GLN A 240 -0.06 21.80 0.93
C GLN A 240 0.94 22.28 -0.13
N ILE A 241 0.39 22.79 -1.24
CA ILE A 241 1.21 23.44 -2.27
C ILE A 241 2.08 24.52 -1.61
N GLY A 242 3.38 24.46 -1.85
CA GLY A 242 4.36 25.38 -1.30
C GLY A 242 5.08 24.90 -0.04
N ASP A 243 4.62 23.82 0.61
CA ASP A 243 5.31 23.23 1.76
C ASP A 243 6.72 22.78 1.37
N MET A 244 7.70 23.07 2.23
CA MET A 244 9.08 22.68 2.00
C MET A 244 9.30 21.21 2.37
N ILE A 245 9.83 20.43 1.42
CA ILE A 245 10.14 19.02 1.62
C ILE A 245 11.62 18.84 1.95
N PHE A 246 11.86 18.16 3.07
CA PHE A 246 13.19 17.76 3.50
C PHE A 246 13.41 16.27 3.17
N ALA A 247 14.44 15.97 2.38
CA ALA A 247 14.84 14.63 2.01
C ALA A 247 15.94 14.08 2.94
N PRO A 248 16.10 12.75 3.05
CA PRO A 248 17.25 12.16 3.71
C PRO A 248 18.56 12.59 3.06
N ILE A 249 19.56 12.94 3.86
CA ILE A 249 20.92 13.22 3.35
C ILE A 249 21.69 11.94 3.13
N LYS A 250 22.62 11.95 2.17
CA LYS A 250 23.47 10.81 1.80
C LYS A 250 24.81 10.85 2.52
N PHE A 251 25.23 12.02 2.99
CA PHE A 251 26.46 12.21 3.76
C PHE A 251 26.37 13.47 4.63
N GLU A 252 27.22 13.52 5.67
CA GLU A 252 27.30 14.64 6.60
C GLU A 252 27.64 15.96 5.87
N GLY A 253 26.86 17.00 6.13
CA GLY A 253 27.03 18.33 5.53
C GLY A 253 26.32 18.52 4.17
N GLU A 254 25.63 17.51 3.64
CA GLU A 254 24.76 17.68 2.46
C GLU A 254 23.50 18.48 2.81
N PHE A 255 23.04 19.31 1.87
CA PHE A 255 21.76 20.00 2.00
C PHE A 255 20.60 19.01 1.90
N ASN A 256 19.63 19.11 2.81
CA ASN A 256 18.48 18.22 2.87
C ASN A 256 17.19 18.79 2.29
N VAL A 257 17.19 20.04 1.80
CA VAL A 257 16.01 20.65 1.16
C VAL A 257 15.90 20.10 -0.26
N ASP A 258 14.83 19.35 -0.55
CA ASP A 258 14.55 18.85 -1.90
C ASP A 258 13.93 19.97 -2.74
N SER A 259 12.68 20.32 -2.44
CA SER A 259 11.88 21.30 -3.20
C SER A 259 10.57 21.60 -2.47
N LYS A 260 9.73 22.46 -3.03
CA LYS A 260 8.38 22.73 -2.51
C LYS A 260 7.37 21.77 -3.12
N LEU A 261 6.37 21.32 -2.35
CA LEU A 261 5.25 20.56 -2.90
C LEU A 261 4.51 21.34 -3.97
N GLU A 262 4.13 20.66 -5.04
CA GLU A 262 3.32 21.19 -6.14
C GLU A 262 1.89 20.64 -6.11
N LYS A 263 1.57 19.78 -5.14
CA LYS A 263 0.23 19.19 -4.93
C LYS A 263 -0.18 19.27 -3.48
N ASN A 264 -1.48 19.41 -3.27
CA ASN A 264 -2.10 19.21 -1.97
C ASN A 264 -2.25 17.72 -1.68
N GLY A 265 -2.24 17.37 -0.40
CA GLY A 265 -2.53 16.04 0.10
C GLY A 265 -4.00 15.66 -0.07
N ILE A 266 -4.26 14.36 0.01
CA ILE A 266 -5.58 13.78 -0.28
C ILE A 266 -6.67 14.33 0.66
N LEU A 267 -6.37 14.48 1.96
CA LEU A 267 -7.33 15.03 2.92
C LEU A 267 -7.45 16.56 2.85
N ILE A 268 -6.67 17.24 2.00
CA ILE A 268 -6.87 18.65 1.71
C ILE A 268 -7.80 18.81 0.51
N ASP A 269 -7.51 18.12 -0.60
CA ASP A 269 -8.28 18.27 -1.85
C ASP A 269 -9.62 17.52 -1.86
N TYR A 270 -9.75 16.46 -1.04
CA TYR A 270 -10.95 15.60 -1.03
C TYR A 270 -11.63 15.63 0.35
N PRO A 271 -12.37 16.71 0.68
CA PRO A 271 -13.03 16.87 1.99
C PRO A 271 -14.05 15.78 2.32
N PHE A 272 -14.64 15.15 1.31
CA PHE A 272 -15.59 14.04 1.48
C PHE A 272 -14.93 12.74 1.96
N ILE A 273 -13.60 12.60 1.81
CA ILE A 273 -12.84 11.51 2.42
C ILE A 273 -12.58 11.90 3.87
N LYS A 274 -13.13 11.13 4.81
CA LYS A 274 -13.10 11.45 6.25
C LYS A 274 -11.82 11.01 6.94
N GLY A 275 -11.24 9.92 6.46
CA GLY A 275 -9.94 9.43 6.91
C GLY A 275 -9.18 8.74 5.79
N LEU A 276 -7.86 8.65 5.96
CA LEU A 276 -6.98 7.97 5.03
C LEU A 276 -6.11 6.97 5.81
N ILE A 277 -6.11 5.71 5.39
CA ILE A 277 -5.30 4.65 5.99
C ILE A 277 -4.37 4.12 4.92
N PHE A 278 -3.10 3.91 5.27
CA PHE A 278 -2.14 3.19 4.44
C PHE A 278 -1.84 1.83 5.05
N ALA A 279 -2.06 0.77 4.27
CA ALA A 279 -1.45 -0.53 4.51
C ALA A 279 -0.01 -0.52 4.00
N VAL A 280 0.92 -0.58 4.96
CA VAL A 280 2.37 -0.61 4.77
C VAL A 280 2.92 -1.97 5.21
N TYR A 281 4.15 -2.29 4.82
CA TYR A 281 4.72 -3.63 5.02
C TYR A 281 6.11 -3.56 5.64
N GLU A 282 6.17 -3.90 6.92
CA GLU A 282 7.41 -4.01 7.68
C GLU A 282 8.16 -5.27 7.24
N ASN A 283 9.46 -5.12 6.95
CA ASN A 283 10.32 -6.18 6.40
C ASN A 283 9.73 -6.88 5.16
N PHE A 284 8.95 -6.16 4.36
CA PHE A 284 8.23 -6.68 3.19
C PHE A 284 7.24 -7.81 3.47
N GLN A 285 6.94 -8.15 4.72
CA GLN A 285 6.10 -9.30 5.08
C GLN A 285 4.94 -8.88 5.97
N GLU A 286 5.22 -8.16 7.06
CA GLU A 286 4.21 -7.88 8.08
C GLU A 286 3.40 -6.64 7.72
N ARG A 287 2.10 -6.84 7.50
CA ARG A 287 1.16 -5.76 7.19
C ARG A 287 0.93 -4.89 8.42
N ARG A 288 1.06 -3.58 8.25
CA ARG A 288 0.86 -2.54 9.26
C ARG A 288 -0.05 -1.46 8.70
N TYR A 289 -0.72 -0.74 9.59
CA TYR A 289 -1.68 0.29 9.24
C TYR A 289 -1.28 1.64 9.84
N LEU A 290 -1.23 2.65 8.98
CA LEU A 290 -0.97 4.03 9.34
C LEU A 290 -2.20 4.89 8.98
N GLY A 291 -2.87 5.44 9.98
CA GLY A 291 -4.11 6.19 9.79
C GLY A 291 -3.97 7.70 9.93
N PHE A 292 -4.79 8.43 9.20
CA PHE A 292 -4.83 9.88 9.19
C PHE A 292 -6.26 10.40 9.20
N TYR A 293 -6.52 11.40 10.02
CA TYR A 293 -7.79 12.13 10.07
C TYR A 293 -7.54 13.62 10.30
N ARG A 294 -8.48 14.47 9.90
CA ARG A 294 -8.39 15.92 10.21
C ARG A 294 -8.65 16.13 11.69
N HIS A 295 -7.92 17.02 12.34
CA HIS A 295 -7.99 17.25 13.79
C HIS A 295 -9.39 17.59 14.30
N ASN A 296 -10.24 18.21 13.49
CA ASN A 296 -11.64 18.46 13.84
C ASN A 296 -12.49 17.18 13.96
N GLU A 297 -12.03 16.05 13.41
CA GLU A 297 -12.64 14.72 13.54
C GLU A 297 -12.12 13.95 14.78
N GLN A 298 -11.20 14.54 15.58
CA GLN A 298 -10.52 13.86 16.71
C GLN A 298 -11.48 13.31 17.78
N ALA A 299 -12.61 13.96 17.98
CA ALA A 299 -13.62 13.56 18.96
C ALA A 299 -14.80 12.77 18.34
N GLY A 300 -14.64 12.29 17.11
CA GLY A 300 -15.69 11.58 16.37
C GLY A 300 -15.34 10.13 16.04
N GLN A 301 -16.33 9.42 15.50
CA GLN A 301 -16.22 8.00 15.11
C GLN A 301 -15.03 7.69 14.20
N ILE A 302 -14.55 8.65 13.42
CA ILE A 302 -13.41 8.49 12.52
C ILE A 302 -12.11 8.30 13.29
N ALA A 303 -11.86 9.13 14.30
CA ALA A 303 -10.68 9.00 15.14
C ALA A 303 -10.73 7.71 15.98
N ASP A 304 -11.93 7.33 16.46
CA ASP A 304 -12.13 6.10 17.22
C ASP A 304 -11.91 4.84 16.37
N PHE A 305 -12.40 4.84 15.13
CA PHE A 305 -12.14 3.78 14.17
C PHE A 305 -10.67 3.68 13.81
N ILE A 306 -10.05 4.80 13.42
CA ILE A 306 -8.63 4.83 13.01
C ILE A 306 -7.72 4.40 14.17
N SER A 307 -7.97 4.89 15.39
CA SER A 307 -7.14 4.54 16.55
C SER A 307 -7.33 3.10 17.02
N GLY A 308 -8.53 2.52 16.85
CA GLY A 308 -8.78 1.10 17.13
C GLY A 308 -8.19 0.17 16.07
N PHE A 309 -8.19 0.59 14.80
CA PHE A 309 -7.71 -0.24 13.69
C PHE A 309 -6.19 -0.15 13.49
N CYS A 310 -5.63 1.06 13.45
CA CYS A 310 -4.28 1.32 12.95
C CYS A 310 -3.19 1.09 14.00
N ASN A 311 -1.99 0.68 13.55
CA ASN A 311 -0.81 0.54 14.42
C ASN A 311 -0.23 1.91 14.83
N PHE A 312 -0.40 2.91 13.98
CA PHE A 312 -0.11 4.30 14.27
C PHE A 312 -1.13 5.21 13.59
N TYR A 313 -1.34 6.40 14.15
CA TYR A 313 -2.20 7.39 13.53
C TYR A 313 -1.77 8.80 13.88
N ASN A 314 -2.14 9.76 13.03
CA ASN A 314 -1.84 11.17 13.23
C ASN A 314 -2.89 12.09 12.59
N ASP A 315 -2.81 13.38 12.87
CA ASP A 315 -3.70 14.40 12.31
C ASP A 315 -2.93 15.55 11.63
N ASP A 316 -3.66 16.48 11.02
CA ASP A 316 -3.10 17.68 10.35
C ASP A 316 -2.44 18.66 11.33
N LYS A 317 -2.61 18.47 12.64
CA LYS A 317 -1.95 19.22 13.71
C LYS A 317 -0.78 18.46 14.33
N ASN A 318 -0.46 17.28 13.80
CA ASN A 318 0.62 16.42 14.26
C ASN A 318 0.50 16.05 15.76
N THR A 319 -0.73 15.97 16.31
CA THR A 319 -0.96 15.84 17.76
C THR A 319 -0.50 14.50 18.33
N ASN A 320 -0.37 13.46 17.50
CA ASN A 320 0.06 12.14 17.92
C ASN A 320 1.56 11.89 17.73
N ALA A 321 2.33 12.92 17.34
CA ALA A 321 3.76 12.78 17.09
C ALA A 321 4.57 12.30 18.29
N PHE A 322 4.15 12.66 19.50
CA PHE A 322 4.83 12.25 20.74
C PHE A 322 4.86 10.72 20.92
N ARG A 323 3.94 9.98 20.30
CA ARG A 323 3.89 8.51 20.37
C ARG A 323 5.09 7.86 19.68
N VAL A 324 5.70 8.54 18.71
CA VAL A 324 6.88 8.04 18.00
C VAL A 324 8.15 8.14 18.84
N LEU A 325 8.21 9.14 19.73
CA LEU A 325 9.37 9.40 20.59
C LEU A 325 9.49 8.43 21.78
N GLN A 326 8.52 7.53 21.97
CA GLN A 326 8.44 6.61 23.11
C GLN A 326 8.88 5.17 22.78
N LYS A 327 9.38 4.91 21.57
CA LYS A 327 9.90 3.61 21.14
C LYS A 327 11.39 3.68 20.85
#